data_AF-A0A9P9EUZ7-F1
#
_entry.id   AF-A0A9P9EUZ7-F1
#
_cell.length_a   1.000
_cell.length_b   1.000
_cell.length_c   1.000
_cell.angle_alpha   90.00
_cell.angle_beta   90.00
_cell.angle_gamma   90.00
#
_symmetry.space_group_name_H-M   'P 1'
#
loop_
_entity.id
_entity.type
_entity.pdbx_description
1 polymer ?
#
loop_
_entity_poly.entity_id
_entity_poly.type
_entity_poly.pdbx_seq_one_letter_code
_entity_poly.pdbx_strand_id
1 'polypeptide(L)'
;MNPSWPSVKRAQQLSMDSKSKSSDESKKALELTDLPLEIRELIWEFSLPKCRVFHVKSISQQRPAVPDTHTMYCKFHIDHAPPVCLYVCSEARIVALRKGFFLSPHGQHPGYWFSPEKDILYLDRNQRTWFHMKPDQPRMTVPGWDRVLNLGVEWRAFFRDIPRPSENETIASYWRASIDKMYIYMPRIRTINYILPKARYKGGATWGREPFGSHNFEAELLPLPEDTLIPWETSRNLGRAGPHHGQLITQLQMVATLAAPVVTWREVKRDIEKGFEEDDGVGDEEAQPAREGSPSNGVSEPPEILGWQLVRVGAPF
;
A
#
# COMPACT_ATOMS: atom_id res chain seq x y z
N MET A 1 -47.38 47.72 -39.65
CA MET A 1 -48.57 48.08 -38.85
C MET A 1 -49.81 47.89 -39.72
N ASN A 2 -50.56 46.81 -39.47
CA ASN A 2 -52.00 46.67 -39.67
C ASN A 2 -52.43 45.37 -38.98
N PRO A 3 -53.71 45.24 -38.55
CA PRO A 3 -54.13 44.48 -37.38
C PRO A 3 -55.09 43.33 -37.72
N SER A 4 -55.41 42.47 -36.74
CA SER A 4 -56.76 41.90 -36.42
C SER A 4 -56.67 40.54 -35.71
N TRP A 5 -57.06 40.45 -34.42
CA TRP A 5 -58.37 40.00 -33.85
C TRP A 5 -58.61 38.47 -33.95
N PRO A 6 -59.40 37.79 -33.08
CA PRO A 6 -60.08 38.22 -31.85
C PRO A 6 -59.90 37.28 -30.61
N SER A 7 -60.37 37.78 -29.47
CA SER A 7 -60.61 37.06 -28.21
C SER A 7 -62.02 36.45 -28.19
N VAL A 8 -62.21 35.17 -27.80
CA VAL A 8 -63.50 34.65 -27.28
C VAL A 8 -63.32 33.48 -26.28
N LYS A 9 -63.61 33.78 -25.01
CA LYS A 9 -64.35 33.03 -23.97
C LYS A 9 -64.47 31.49 -24.06
N ARG A 10 -64.19 30.82 -22.92
CA ARG A 10 -65.18 29.90 -22.30
C ARG A 10 -64.95 29.67 -20.81
N ALA A 11 -66.03 29.87 -20.07
CA ALA A 11 -66.19 29.53 -18.66
C ALA A 11 -66.61 28.06 -18.49
N GLN A 12 -66.58 27.62 -17.23
CA GLN A 12 -67.19 26.43 -16.62
C GLN A 12 -66.38 25.12 -16.64
N GLN A 13 -65.83 24.77 -15.47
CA GLN A 13 -66.11 23.47 -14.88
C GLN A 13 -66.24 23.64 -13.36
N LEU A 14 -67.45 23.43 -12.86
CA LEU A 14 -67.80 23.28 -11.46
C LEU A 14 -67.35 21.91 -10.94
N SER A 15 -67.07 21.87 -9.63
CA SER A 15 -67.31 20.73 -8.73
C SER A 15 -66.41 19.50 -8.89
N MET A 16 -65.55 19.28 -7.90
CA MET A 16 -65.89 18.35 -6.81
C MET A 16 -64.88 18.45 -5.68
N ASP A 17 -65.38 18.91 -4.53
CA ASP A 17 -64.78 18.75 -3.22
C ASP A 17 -64.50 17.26 -2.97
N SER A 18 -63.24 16.87 -3.12
CA SER A 18 -62.68 15.69 -2.48
C SER A 18 -61.58 16.18 -1.56
N LYS A 19 -61.99 16.58 -0.35
CA LYS A 19 -61.11 16.76 0.81
C LYS A 19 -60.48 15.41 1.15
N SER A 20 -59.45 15.03 0.41
CA SER A 20 -58.46 14.08 0.91
C SER A 20 -57.79 14.76 2.09
N LYS A 21 -58.07 14.28 3.30
CA LYS A 21 -57.23 14.55 4.47
C LYS A 21 -55.86 13.96 4.15
N SER A 22 -55.00 14.79 3.57
CA SER A 22 -53.56 14.60 3.53
C SER A 22 -53.08 14.51 4.97
N SER A 23 -53.00 13.30 5.50
CA SER A 23 -52.18 12.99 6.67
C SER A 23 -50.72 13.16 6.25
N ASP A 24 -50.30 14.41 6.14
CA ASP A 24 -48.92 14.82 6.00
C ASP A 24 -48.28 14.66 7.38
N GLU A 25 -48.11 13.41 7.80
CA GLU A 25 -47.05 13.07 8.75
C GLU A 25 -45.76 13.44 8.04
N SER A 26 -45.35 14.69 8.18
CA SER A 26 -44.04 15.12 7.76
C SER A 26 -43.05 14.22 8.47
N LYS A 27 -42.45 13.31 7.72
CA LYS A 27 -41.34 12.50 8.19
C LYS A 27 -40.24 13.49 8.50
N LYS A 28 -40.19 13.97 9.75
CA LYS A 28 -39.09 14.81 10.22
C LYS A 28 -37.81 14.07 9.87
N ALA A 29 -36.96 14.73 9.09
CA ALA A 29 -35.65 14.19 8.80
C ALA A 29 -34.94 14.01 10.14
N LEU A 30 -34.46 12.79 10.40
CA LEU A 30 -33.62 12.51 11.56
C LEU A 30 -32.34 13.34 11.40
N GLU A 31 -32.10 14.28 12.31
CA GLU A 31 -30.85 15.04 12.30
C GLU A 31 -29.74 14.21 12.93
N LEU A 32 -28.50 14.43 12.49
CA LEU A 32 -27.36 13.69 13.03
C LEU A 32 -27.24 13.90 14.55
N THR A 33 -27.56 15.09 15.05
CA THR A 33 -27.53 15.46 16.47
C THR A 33 -28.55 14.73 17.35
N ASP A 34 -29.60 14.19 16.74
CA ASP A 34 -30.63 13.43 17.45
C ASP A 34 -30.18 11.99 17.76
N LEU A 35 -29.07 11.54 17.16
CA LEU A 35 -28.54 10.20 17.35
C LEU A 35 -27.68 10.11 18.64
N PRO A 36 -27.71 8.96 19.34
CA PRO A 36 -26.78 8.68 20.43
C PRO A 36 -25.32 8.88 20.00
N LEU A 37 -24.46 9.28 20.94
CA LEU A 37 -23.04 9.57 20.67
C LEU A 37 -22.35 8.41 19.98
N GLU A 38 -22.61 7.18 20.41
CA GLU A 38 -22.03 5.95 19.88
C GLU A 38 -22.36 5.78 18.39
N ILE A 39 -23.60 6.08 17.99
CA ILE A 39 -24.03 5.98 16.60
C ILE A 39 -23.36 7.08 15.75
N ARG A 40 -23.23 8.29 16.29
CA ARG A 40 -22.55 9.40 15.59
C ARG A 40 -21.06 9.13 15.41
N GLU A 41 -20.39 8.61 16.44
CA GLU A 41 -18.99 8.18 16.35
C GLU A 41 -18.81 7.08 15.29
N LEU A 42 -19.71 6.10 15.23
CA LEU A 42 -19.69 5.08 14.17
C LEU A 42 -19.86 5.71 12.79
N ILE A 43 -20.83 6.61 12.59
CA ILE A 43 -21.02 7.31 11.32
C ILE A 43 -19.73 8.01 10.90
N TRP A 44 -19.07 8.71 11.83
CA TRP A 44 -17.80 9.37 11.54
C TRP A 44 -16.69 8.39 11.20
N GLU A 45 -16.58 7.27 11.93
CA GLU A 45 -15.59 6.23 11.65
C GLU A 45 -15.80 5.56 10.28
N PHE A 46 -17.05 5.27 9.92
CA PHE A 46 -17.42 4.70 8.62
C PHE A 46 -17.26 5.68 7.46
N SER A 47 -17.28 6.99 7.74
CA SER A 47 -16.99 8.03 6.74
C SER A 47 -15.49 8.25 6.48
N LEU A 48 -14.59 7.69 7.29
CA LEU A 48 -13.16 7.74 7.04
C LEU A 48 -12.79 6.96 5.76
N PRO A 49 -11.70 7.35 5.07
CA PRO A 49 -11.20 6.62 3.92
C PRO A 49 -11.06 5.12 4.19
N LYS A 50 -11.35 4.34 3.15
CA LYS A 50 -11.06 2.90 3.12
C LYS A 50 -9.54 2.68 3.05
N CYS A 51 -9.11 1.43 2.87
CA CYS A 51 -7.70 1.08 2.65
C CYS A 51 -7.11 1.90 1.49
N ARG A 52 -6.03 2.64 1.76
CA ARG A 52 -5.24 3.34 0.74
C ARG A 52 -3.81 2.84 0.74
N VAL A 53 -3.19 2.87 -0.44
CA VAL A 53 -1.77 2.54 -0.61
C VAL A 53 -0.95 3.82 -0.67
N PHE A 54 -0.07 3.99 0.31
CA PHE A 54 0.93 5.05 0.37
C PHE A 54 2.21 4.56 -0.31
N HIS A 55 2.20 4.58 -1.65
CA HIS A 55 3.34 4.16 -2.46
C HIS A 55 4.45 5.21 -2.42
N VAL A 56 5.57 4.86 -1.79
CA VAL A 56 6.72 5.76 -1.64
C VAL A 56 7.38 5.98 -3.00
N LYS A 57 7.45 7.24 -3.41
CA LYS A 57 8.17 7.68 -4.61
C LYS A 57 9.64 7.89 -4.31
N SER A 58 9.94 8.56 -3.21
CA SER A 58 11.30 8.87 -2.78
C SER A 58 11.34 9.13 -1.29
N ILE A 59 12.45 8.78 -0.66
CA ILE A 59 12.77 9.17 0.71
C ILE A 59 13.87 10.22 0.62
N SER A 60 13.71 11.34 1.31
CA SER A 60 14.59 12.51 1.20
C SER A 60 14.93 13.05 2.57
N GLN A 61 16.13 13.61 2.71
CA GLN A 61 16.58 14.19 3.97
C GLN A 61 15.87 15.52 4.21
N GLN A 62 15.33 15.69 5.40
CA GLN A 62 14.86 16.99 5.84
C GLN A 62 16.08 17.86 6.16
N ARG A 63 16.03 19.15 5.80
CA ARG A 63 17.09 20.06 6.24
C ARG A 63 17.13 20.04 7.76
N PRO A 64 18.26 19.65 8.38
CA PRO A 64 18.32 19.50 9.83
C PRO A 64 18.09 20.87 10.47
N ALA A 65 17.13 20.94 11.39
CA ALA A 65 17.03 22.08 12.31
C ALA A 65 18.12 22.00 13.40
N VAL A 66 18.57 20.78 13.71
CA VAL A 66 19.61 20.47 14.69
C VAL A 66 20.68 19.62 14.01
N PRO A 67 21.98 19.99 14.09
CA PRO A 67 23.06 19.13 13.64
C PRO A 67 22.95 17.78 14.37
N ASP A 68 23.13 16.67 13.65
CA ASP A 68 23.07 15.28 14.13
C ASP A 68 21.70 14.57 14.08
N THR A 69 20.62 15.23 13.65
CA THR A 69 19.36 14.53 13.34
C THR A 69 19.24 14.22 11.84
N HIS A 70 19.31 12.93 11.49
CA HIS A 70 18.98 12.45 10.14
C HIS A 70 17.50 12.13 10.02
N THR A 71 16.69 13.17 10.18
CA THR A 71 15.26 13.10 9.93
C THR A 71 15.01 13.06 8.44
N MET A 72 14.21 12.09 8.03
CA MET A 72 13.91 11.81 6.64
C MET A 72 12.40 11.91 6.44
N TYR A 73 11.98 12.13 5.21
CA TYR A 73 10.57 12.18 4.85
C TYR A 73 10.33 11.45 3.54
N CYS A 74 9.17 10.82 3.45
CA CYS A 74 8.64 10.20 2.24
C CYS A 74 7.90 11.24 1.40
N LYS A 75 8.13 11.18 0.09
CA LYS A 75 7.20 11.67 -0.93
C LYS A 75 6.48 10.48 -1.50
N PHE A 76 5.18 10.62 -1.76
CA PHE A 76 4.36 9.55 -2.31
C PHE A 76 4.06 9.78 -3.79
N HIS A 77 3.76 8.70 -4.50
CA HIS A 77 3.32 8.76 -5.89
C HIS A 77 1.93 9.37 -6.03
N ILE A 78 1.06 9.12 -5.04
CA ILE A 78 -0.30 9.64 -4.96
C ILE A 78 -0.36 10.59 -3.77
N ASP A 79 -0.88 11.79 -3.98
CA ASP A 79 -1.20 12.72 -2.91
C ASP A 79 -2.62 12.46 -2.41
N HIS A 80 -2.73 11.62 -1.37
CA HIS A 80 -4.02 11.30 -0.77
C HIS A 80 -4.53 12.47 0.05
N ALA A 81 -5.70 13.00 -0.34
CA ALA A 81 -6.35 14.07 0.41
C ALA A 81 -6.62 13.63 1.88
N PRO A 82 -6.47 14.54 2.86
CA PRO A 82 -6.90 14.27 4.23
C PRO A 82 -8.41 14.01 4.29
N PRO A 83 -8.89 13.20 5.25
CA PRO A 83 -10.31 12.92 5.38
C PRO A 83 -11.11 14.20 5.66
N VAL A 84 -12.27 14.32 5.01
CA VAL A 84 -13.21 15.43 5.19
C VAL A 84 -13.58 15.63 6.67
N CYS A 85 -13.61 14.54 7.45
CA CYS A 85 -13.87 14.56 8.90
C CYS A 85 -12.97 15.52 9.68
N LEU A 86 -11.75 15.82 9.21
CA LEU A 86 -10.86 16.80 9.87
C LEU A 86 -11.41 18.23 9.84
N TYR A 87 -12.31 18.54 8.91
CA TYR A 87 -12.74 19.90 8.59
C TYR A 87 -14.23 20.16 8.86
N VAL A 88 -15.05 19.13 9.03
CA VAL A 88 -16.52 19.27 9.18
C VAL A 88 -16.92 19.86 10.53
N CYS A 89 -16.58 19.18 11.62
CA CYS A 89 -16.92 19.60 12.98
C CYS A 89 -15.90 19.05 13.98
N SER A 90 -15.97 19.51 15.23
CA SER A 90 -15.07 19.08 16.31
C SER A 90 -15.16 17.57 16.56
N GLU A 91 -16.36 17.02 16.56
CA GLU A 91 -16.61 15.60 16.82
C GLU A 91 -15.99 14.70 15.74
N ALA A 92 -16.28 14.97 14.46
CA ALA A 92 -15.70 14.25 13.33
C ALA A 92 -14.16 14.34 13.33
N ARG A 93 -13.61 15.51 13.70
CA ARG A 93 -12.16 15.72 13.80
C ARG A 93 -11.54 14.86 14.90
N ILE A 94 -12.18 14.78 16.07
CA ILE A 94 -11.71 13.93 17.17
C ILE A 94 -11.65 12.47 16.74
N VAL A 95 -12.69 11.98 16.05
CA VAL A 95 -12.72 10.62 15.51
C VAL A 95 -11.58 10.38 14.50
N ALA A 96 -11.38 11.31 13.56
CA ALA A 96 -10.31 11.20 12.56
C ALA A 96 -8.89 11.22 13.18
N LEU A 97 -8.67 12.02 14.22
CA LEU A 97 -7.38 12.10 14.93
C LEU A 97 -7.15 10.92 15.89
N ARG A 98 -8.22 10.28 16.39
CA ARG A 98 -8.12 9.02 17.15
C ARG A 98 -7.75 7.84 16.25
N LYS A 99 -8.28 7.81 15.03
CA LYS A 99 -8.11 6.67 14.09
C LYS A 99 -6.89 6.78 13.18
N GLY A 100 -6.27 7.96 13.08
CA GLY A 100 -5.12 8.18 12.21
C GLY A 100 -4.12 9.19 12.75
N PHE A 101 -3.09 9.48 11.94
CA PHE A 101 -2.05 10.45 12.26
C PHE A 101 -1.43 11.02 10.99
N PHE A 102 -0.65 12.08 11.11
CA PHE A 102 0.08 12.64 9.98
C PHE A 102 1.46 11.97 9.86
N LEU A 103 1.59 11.14 8.82
CA LEU A 103 2.80 10.44 8.45
C LEU A 103 3.75 11.36 7.68
N SER A 104 5.04 11.30 8.00
CA SER A 104 6.09 11.97 7.23
C SER A 104 5.89 13.50 7.03
N PRO A 105 5.69 14.27 8.12
CA PRO A 105 5.72 15.73 8.08
C PRO A 105 7.07 16.23 7.56
N HIS A 106 7.06 17.34 6.80
CA HIS A 106 8.31 17.93 6.29
C HIS A 106 8.13 19.41 5.92
N GLY A 107 9.05 20.26 6.40
CA GLY A 107 8.96 21.71 6.17
C GLY A 107 7.63 22.26 6.71
N GLN A 108 6.85 22.88 5.82
CA GLN A 108 5.50 23.38 6.12
C GLN A 108 4.39 22.36 5.82
N HIS A 109 4.73 21.19 5.26
CA HIS A 109 3.76 20.15 4.98
C HIS A 109 3.46 19.37 6.27
N PRO A 110 2.20 19.35 6.75
CA PRO A 110 1.85 18.71 8.02
C PRO A 110 2.05 17.19 8.02
N GLY A 111 2.23 16.59 6.84
CA GLY A 111 2.32 15.15 6.62
C GLY A 111 1.06 14.65 5.95
N TYR A 112 1.01 13.34 5.72
CA TYR A 112 -0.12 12.69 5.06
C TYR A 112 -0.97 11.99 6.12
N TRP A 113 -2.27 12.28 6.18
CA TRP A 113 -3.14 11.58 7.13
C TRP A 113 -3.18 10.08 6.78
N PHE A 114 -2.76 9.24 7.71
CA PHE A 114 -2.57 7.80 7.60
C PHE A 114 -3.34 7.11 8.72
N SER A 115 -4.11 6.08 8.37
CA SER A 115 -4.87 5.23 9.27
C SER A 115 -4.11 3.92 9.50
N PRO A 116 -3.41 3.74 10.63
CA PRO A 116 -2.59 2.55 10.90
C PRO A 116 -3.30 1.22 10.63
N GLU A 117 -4.59 1.13 10.98
CA GLU A 117 -5.38 -0.11 10.90
C GLU A 117 -5.87 -0.42 9.48
N LYS A 118 -5.80 0.52 8.54
CA LYS A 118 -6.40 0.37 7.20
C LYS A 118 -5.42 0.60 6.06
N ASP A 119 -4.52 1.58 6.22
CA ASP A 119 -3.63 2.02 5.16
C ASP A 119 -2.37 1.16 5.11
N ILE A 120 -1.78 1.06 3.91
CA ILE A 120 -0.56 0.29 3.64
C ILE A 120 0.54 1.26 3.22
N LEU A 121 1.68 1.22 3.91
CA LEU A 121 2.90 1.91 3.47
C LEU A 121 3.61 1.02 2.46
N TYR A 122 3.64 1.38 1.18
CA TYR A 122 4.20 0.53 0.12
C TYR A 122 5.59 1.00 -0.31
N LEU A 123 6.56 0.10 -0.16
CA LEU A 123 7.94 0.28 -0.61
C LEU A 123 8.25 -0.68 -1.76
N ASP A 124 8.76 -0.15 -2.86
CA ASP A 124 9.11 -0.91 -4.04
C ASP A 124 10.64 -1.00 -4.24
N ARG A 125 11.06 -1.59 -5.35
CA ARG A 125 12.46 -1.70 -5.79
C ARG A 125 13.27 -0.40 -5.85
N ASN A 126 12.63 0.76 -5.94
CA ASN A 126 13.29 2.07 -5.94
C ASN A 126 13.74 2.47 -4.54
N GLN A 127 13.16 1.87 -3.50
CA GLN A 127 13.56 2.06 -2.10
C GLN A 127 14.57 1.02 -1.62
N ARG A 128 15.07 0.13 -2.49
CA ARG A 128 15.97 -0.97 -2.08
C ARG A 128 17.20 -0.53 -1.30
N THR A 129 17.77 0.63 -1.61
CA THR A 129 19.01 1.11 -0.97
C THR A 129 18.80 1.37 0.53
N TRP A 130 17.55 1.62 0.94
CA TRP A 130 17.19 1.83 2.34
C TRP A 130 17.12 0.52 3.13
N PHE A 131 16.95 -0.64 2.47
CA PHE A 131 16.92 -1.95 3.13
C PHE A 131 18.31 -2.55 3.37
N HIS A 132 19.32 -2.01 2.70
CA HIS A 132 20.71 -2.47 2.78
C HIS A 132 21.61 -1.53 3.59
N MET A 133 21.03 -0.65 4.41
CA MET A 133 21.84 0.21 5.29
C MET A 133 22.68 -0.64 6.24
N LYS A 134 23.95 -0.25 6.35
CA LYS A 134 24.93 -0.97 7.16
C LYS A 134 24.76 -0.63 8.65
N PRO A 135 25.19 -1.51 9.58
CA PRO A 135 25.06 -1.28 11.02
C PRO A 135 25.76 -0.01 11.52
N ASP A 136 26.80 0.44 10.81
CA ASP A 136 27.60 1.64 11.11
C ASP A 136 26.97 2.94 10.59
N GLN A 137 25.88 2.86 9.84
CA GLN A 137 25.19 4.05 9.34
C GLN A 137 24.23 4.61 10.41
N PRO A 138 24.18 5.94 10.58
CA PRO A 138 23.31 6.56 11.55
C PRO A 138 21.85 6.23 11.25
N ARG A 139 21.12 5.80 12.29
CA ARG A 139 19.71 5.39 12.17
C ARG A 139 18.90 6.55 11.63
N MET A 140 18.35 6.36 10.44
CA MET A 140 17.40 7.30 9.89
C MET A 140 16.05 7.15 10.58
N THR A 141 15.40 8.28 10.82
CA THR A 141 14.06 8.30 11.38
C THR A 141 13.13 9.02 10.43
N VAL A 142 12.10 8.33 9.96
CA VAL A 142 10.97 8.97 9.29
C VAL A 142 9.83 9.08 10.31
N PRO A 143 9.40 10.30 10.68
CA PRO A 143 8.38 10.44 11.72
C PRO A 143 7.08 9.73 11.32
N GLY A 144 6.58 8.89 12.24
CA GLY A 144 5.36 8.10 12.06
C GLY A 144 5.56 6.68 11.54
N TRP A 145 6.77 6.29 11.12
CA TRP A 145 7.04 4.89 10.76
C TRP A 145 6.88 3.94 11.96
N ASP A 146 7.16 4.42 13.17
CA ASP A 146 6.94 3.71 14.42
C ASP A 146 5.48 3.29 14.66
N ARG A 147 4.53 3.90 13.93
CA ARG A 147 3.09 3.67 14.02
C ARG A 147 2.52 2.89 12.84
N VAL A 148 3.34 2.49 11.88
CA VAL A 148 2.92 1.71 10.71
C VAL A 148 2.67 0.26 11.12
N LEU A 149 1.49 -0.27 10.75
CA LEU A 149 1.11 -1.66 11.00
C LEU A 149 1.13 -2.53 9.74
N ASN A 150 0.82 -1.93 8.58
CA ASN A 150 0.75 -2.66 7.31
C ASN A 150 1.84 -2.18 6.35
N LEU A 151 2.81 -3.05 6.09
CA LEU A 151 3.92 -2.77 5.19
C LEU A 151 3.69 -3.48 3.86
N GLY A 152 3.66 -2.73 2.76
CA GLY A 152 3.63 -3.24 1.40
C GLY A 152 5.03 -3.41 0.84
N VAL A 153 5.31 -4.53 0.19
CA VAL A 153 6.61 -4.83 -0.44
C VAL A 153 6.47 -5.49 -1.80
N GLU A 154 7.40 -5.18 -2.71
CA GLU A 154 7.65 -5.97 -3.93
C GLU A 154 8.86 -6.89 -3.69
N TRP A 155 8.87 -8.13 -4.20
CA TRP A 155 10.03 -9.03 -4.03
C TRP A 155 11.36 -8.41 -4.52
N ARG A 156 11.32 -7.62 -5.60
CA ARG A 156 12.50 -6.95 -6.16
C ARG A 156 13.07 -5.87 -5.24
N ALA A 157 12.30 -5.45 -4.25
CA ALA A 157 12.76 -4.57 -3.22
C ALA A 157 13.89 -5.22 -2.40
N PHE A 158 13.89 -6.55 -2.29
CA PHE A 158 14.89 -7.33 -1.55
C PHE A 158 15.81 -8.20 -2.43
N PHE A 159 15.27 -8.86 -3.47
CA PHE A 159 15.95 -9.99 -4.12
C PHE A 159 16.32 -9.77 -5.59
N ARG A 160 16.36 -8.54 -6.11
CA ARG A 160 16.61 -8.27 -7.54
C ARG A 160 17.82 -9.05 -8.11
N ASP A 161 18.88 -9.14 -7.33
CA ASP A 161 20.17 -9.72 -7.73
C ASP A 161 20.44 -11.08 -7.06
N ILE A 162 19.42 -11.69 -6.43
CA ILE A 162 19.52 -13.01 -5.78
C ILE A 162 18.89 -14.04 -6.74
N PRO A 163 19.70 -14.99 -7.27
CA PRO A 163 19.16 -16.05 -8.12
C PRO A 163 18.13 -16.87 -7.37
N ARG A 164 17.17 -17.47 -8.07
CA ARG A 164 16.29 -18.45 -7.42
C ARG A 164 17.17 -19.63 -6.98
N PRO A 165 17.10 -20.06 -5.71
CA PRO A 165 17.77 -21.29 -5.32
C PRO A 165 17.18 -22.49 -6.09
N SER A 166 17.93 -23.58 -6.16
CA SER A 166 17.46 -24.82 -6.80
C SER A 166 16.18 -25.35 -6.13
N GLU A 167 15.46 -26.30 -6.76
CA GLU A 167 14.13 -26.78 -6.29
C GLU A 167 14.07 -27.22 -4.82
N ASN A 168 15.21 -27.57 -4.23
CA ASN A 168 15.31 -28.04 -2.84
C ASN A 168 15.79 -26.96 -1.84
N GLU A 169 16.17 -25.78 -2.31
CA GLU A 169 16.69 -24.69 -1.50
C GLU A 169 15.59 -23.64 -1.25
N THR A 170 15.41 -23.24 0.00
CA THR A 170 14.46 -22.18 0.39
C THR A 170 15.15 -20.84 0.53
N ILE A 171 14.43 -19.76 0.22
CA ILE A 171 14.85 -18.38 0.51
C ILE A 171 14.25 -17.82 1.80
N ALA A 172 13.64 -18.66 2.63
CA ALA A 172 12.98 -18.27 3.87
C ALA A 172 13.86 -17.40 4.77
N SER A 173 15.13 -17.78 4.95
CA SER A 173 16.11 -17.02 5.74
C SER A 173 16.38 -15.62 5.16
N TYR A 174 16.38 -15.47 3.83
CA TYR A 174 16.56 -14.18 3.16
C TYR A 174 15.32 -13.28 3.34
N TRP A 175 14.11 -13.84 3.30
CA TRP A 175 12.89 -13.12 3.63
C TRP A 175 12.90 -12.63 5.07
N ARG A 176 13.17 -13.55 6.03
CA ARG A 176 13.29 -13.22 7.45
C ARG A 176 14.29 -12.09 7.68
N ALA A 177 15.52 -12.25 7.19
CA ALA A 177 16.58 -11.26 7.37
C ALA A 177 16.24 -9.89 6.73
N SER A 178 15.44 -9.87 5.66
CA SER A 178 15.01 -8.62 5.01
C SER A 178 13.91 -7.93 5.79
N ILE A 179 12.93 -8.67 6.31
CA ILE A 179 11.81 -8.14 7.07
C ILE A 179 12.21 -7.79 8.50
N ASP A 180 13.11 -8.56 9.14
CA ASP A 180 13.65 -8.27 10.48
C ASP A 180 14.29 -6.88 10.54
N LYS A 181 14.97 -6.46 9.46
CA LYS A 181 15.50 -5.10 9.34
C LYS A 181 14.42 -4.02 9.33
N MET A 182 13.20 -4.36 8.89
CA MET A 182 12.09 -3.40 8.86
C MET A 182 11.56 -3.12 10.27
N TYR A 183 11.60 -4.11 11.17
CA TYR A 183 11.21 -3.92 12.57
C TYR A 183 12.07 -2.89 13.33
N ILE A 184 13.28 -2.59 12.84
CA ILE A 184 14.11 -1.50 13.40
C ILE A 184 13.41 -0.15 13.23
N TYR A 185 12.72 0.05 12.11
CA TYR A 185 12.09 1.33 11.78
C TYR A 185 10.58 1.34 11.99
N MET A 186 9.94 0.18 11.84
CA MET A 186 8.50 -0.05 11.98
C MET A 186 8.27 -1.21 12.94
N PRO A 187 8.57 -1.05 14.24
CA PRO A 187 8.52 -2.12 15.24
C PRO A 187 7.13 -2.72 15.47
N ARG A 188 6.07 -2.09 14.93
CA ARG A 188 4.67 -2.49 15.12
C ARG A 188 4.04 -3.14 13.89
N ILE A 189 4.85 -3.54 12.90
CA ILE A 189 4.34 -4.25 11.73
C ILE A 189 3.54 -5.48 12.18
N ARG A 190 2.28 -5.53 11.74
CA ARG A 190 1.36 -6.65 11.90
C ARG A 190 1.19 -7.44 10.60
N THR A 191 1.26 -6.77 9.45
CA THR A 191 1.05 -7.40 8.15
C THR A 191 2.16 -7.05 7.16
N ILE A 192 2.61 -8.06 6.41
CA ILE A 192 3.46 -7.91 5.23
C ILE A 192 2.57 -8.17 4.01
N ASN A 193 2.38 -7.12 3.22
CA ASN A 193 1.52 -7.09 2.05
C ASN A 193 2.41 -7.22 0.82
N TYR A 194 2.51 -8.40 0.25
CA TYR A 194 3.14 -8.60 -1.05
C TYR A 194 2.31 -7.92 -2.13
N ILE A 195 2.85 -6.90 -2.78
CA ILE A 195 2.15 -6.13 -3.81
C ILE A 195 2.77 -6.46 -5.16
N LEU A 196 1.94 -7.01 -6.07
CA LEU A 196 2.28 -7.26 -7.46
C LEU A 196 1.62 -6.19 -8.35
N PRO A 197 2.38 -5.20 -8.85
CA PRO A 197 1.83 -4.21 -9.76
C PRO A 197 1.49 -4.83 -11.11
N LYS A 198 0.26 -4.61 -11.58
CA LYS A 198 -0.18 -5.09 -12.89
C LYS A 198 0.36 -4.17 -13.99
N ALA A 199 1.46 -4.58 -14.62
CA ALA A 199 2.03 -3.87 -15.75
C ALA A 199 1.40 -4.37 -17.06
N ARG A 200 0.48 -3.60 -17.66
CA ARG A 200 0.16 -3.77 -19.08
C ARG A 200 0.99 -2.76 -19.85
N TYR A 201 2.12 -3.22 -20.40
CA TYR A 201 2.90 -2.46 -21.37
C TYR A 201 2.48 -2.92 -22.76
N LYS A 202 2.17 -2.00 -23.69
CA LYS A 202 2.12 -2.35 -25.11
C LYS A 202 3.52 -2.77 -25.57
N GLY A 203 3.70 -4.07 -25.85
CA GLY A 203 4.91 -4.60 -26.48
C GLY A 203 6.14 -4.78 -25.59
N GLY A 204 5.99 -4.82 -24.26
CA GLY A 204 7.09 -5.08 -23.33
C GLY A 204 6.76 -6.17 -22.31
N ALA A 205 7.78 -6.83 -21.75
CA ALA A 205 7.61 -7.85 -20.71
C ALA A 205 6.76 -7.31 -19.55
N THR A 206 5.67 -8.01 -19.24
CA THR A 206 4.47 -7.56 -18.50
C THR A 206 4.64 -7.50 -16.98
N TRP A 207 5.86 -7.32 -16.46
CA TRP A 207 6.12 -7.65 -15.06
C TRP A 207 6.94 -6.58 -14.33
N GLY A 208 6.43 -6.13 -13.18
CA GLY A 208 7.24 -5.50 -12.13
C GLY A 208 7.53 -4.01 -12.28
N ARG A 209 6.77 -3.28 -13.10
CA ARG A 209 6.73 -1.82 -13.05
C ARG A 209 5.33 -1.33 -13.36
N GLU A 210 4.83 -0.41 -12.56
CA GLU A 210 3.65 0.33 -12.99
C GLU A 210 3.96 1.09 -14.30
N PRO A 211 3.01 1.18 -15.25
CA PRO A 211 3.17 1.99 -16.44
C PRO A 211 3.53 3.44 -16.10
N PHE A 212 4.25 4.14 -16.98
CA PHE A 212 4.50 5.57 -16.79
C PHE A 212 3.17 6.34 -16.69
N GLY A 213 3.05 7.24 -15.71
CA GLY A 213 1.82 8.02 -15.48
C GLY A 213 0.69 7.27 -14.74
N SER A 214 0.85 5.98 -14.45
CA SER A 214 -0.12 5.15 -13.71
C SER A 214 -0.51 5.69 -12.33
N HIS A 215 0.38 6.43 -11.68
CA HIS A 215 0.12 7.10 -10.39
C HIS A 215 -1.00 8.15 -10.45
N ASN A 216 -1.40 8.60 -11.65
CA ASN A 216 -2.53 9.50 -11.85
C ASN A 216 -3.90 8.79 -11.80
N PHE A 217 -3.90 7.47 -11.67
CA PHE A 217 -5.10 6.64 -11.64
C PHE A 217 -5.31 6.05 -10.25
N GLU A 218 -6.58 5.85 -9.90
CA GLU A 218 -6.98 5.27 -8.63
C GLU A 218 -6.38 3.86 -8.47
N ALA A 219 -5.78 3.63 -7.30
CA ALA A 219 -5.20 2.35 -6.95
C ALA A 219 -6.27 1.45 -6.32
N GLU A 220 -6.46 0.28 -6.91
CA GLU A 220 -7.29 -0.79 -6.36
C GLU A 220 -6.39 -1.98 -6.00
N LEU A 221 -6.61 -2.56 -4.82
CA LEU A 221 -5.97 -3.79 -4.39
C LEU A 221 -6.95 -4.94 -4.50
N LEU A 222 -6.62 -5.92 -5.34
CA LEU A 222 -7.35 -7.16 -5.45
C LEU A 222 -6.54 -8.27 -4.77
N PRO A 223 -7.17 -9.22 -4.05
CA PRO A 223 -6.46 -10.38 -3.51
C PRO A 223 -5.67 -11.08 -4.62
N LEU A 224 -4.43 -11.45 -4.34
CA LEU A 224 -3.57 -12.14 -5.30
C LEU A 224 -3.87 -13.64 -5.28
N PRO A 225 -4.36 -14.24 -6.39
CA PRO A 225 -4.60 -15.67 -6.45
C PRO A 225 -3.32 -16.47 -6.20
N GLU A 226 -3.44 -17.56 -5.44
CA GLU A 226 -2.33 -18.45 -5.04
C GLU A 226 -1.56 -19.03 -6.24
N ASP A 227 -2.24 -19.26 -7.37
CA ASP A 227 -1.68 -19.78 -8.62
C ASP A 227 -1.05 -18.69 -9.52
N THR A 228 -1.04 -17.42 -9.08
CA THR A 228 -0.46 -16.33 -9.87
C THR A 228 1.04 -16.54 -10.08
N LEU A 229 1.47 -16.53 -11.34
CA LEU A 229 2.88 -16.64 -11.72
C LEU A 229 3.62 -15.32 -11.47
N ILE A 230 4.68 -15.39 -10.68
CA ILE A 230 5.61 -14.32 -10.34
C ILE A 230 6.94 -14.62 -11.02
N PRO A 231 7.43 -13.73 -11.91
CA PRO A 231 8.75 -13.90 -12.49
C PRO A 231 9.82 -13.57 -11.44
N TRP A 232 10.74 -14.52 -11.22
CA TRP A 232 11.77 -14.43 -10.19
C TRP A 232 13.13 -13.96 -10.73
N GLU A 233 13.46 -14.26 -11.99
CA GLU A 233 14.75 -13.83 -12.56
C GLU A 233 14.66 -12.53 -13.36
N THR A 234 15.75 -11.77 -13.33
CA THR A 234 16.00 -10.69 -14.28
C THR A 234 17.00 -11.17 -15.33
N SER A 235 16.91 -10.62 -16.54
CA SER A 235 17.86 -10.90 -17.63
C SER A 235 19.33 -10.59 -17.28
N ARG A 236 19.61 -9.89 -16.18
CA ARG A 236 20.97 -9.70 -15.64
C ARG A 236 21.54 -10.96 -14.98
N ASN A 237 20.70 -11.83 -14.43
CA ASN A 237 21.14 -13.05 -13.74
C ASN A 237 21.48 -14.17 -14.74
N LEU A 238 20.82 -14.17 -15.91
CA LEU A 238 21.11 -15.11 -17.02
C LEU A 238 22.55 -15.00 -17.55
N GLY A 239 23.21 -13.84 -17.39
CA GLY A 239 24.57 -13.60 -17.87
C GLY A 239 25.69 -13.97 -16.89
N ARG A 240 25.38 -14.41 -15.66
CA ARG A 240 26.39 -14.75 -14.63
C ARG A 240 26.71 -16.24 -14.54
N ALA A 241 26.03 -17.09 -15.32
CA ALA A 241 26.32 -18.52 -15.39
C ALA A 241 27.57 -18.80 -16.27
N GLY A 242 28.76 -18.68 -15.66
CA GLY A 242 30.01 -19.33 -16.13
C GLY A 242 30.72 -18.74 -17.36
N PRO A 243 32.03 -19.04 -17.56
CA PRO A 243 32.89 -18.38 -18.55
C PRO A 243 32.69 -18.87 -20.02
N HIS A 244 31.79 -19.80 -20.29
CA HIS A 244 31.64 -20.44 -21.60
C HIS A 244 30.47 -19.95 -22.45
N HIS A 245 29.83 -18.82 -22.14
CA HIS A 245 28.65 -18.33 -22.87
C HIS A 245 28.80 -16.96 -23.55
N GLY A 246 30.04 -16.47 -23.69
CA GLY A 246 30.35 -15.16 -24.29
C GLY A 246 30.06 -15.01 -25.79
N GLN A 247 29.62 -16.04 -26.51
CA GLN A 247 29.31 -15.97 -27.94
C GLN A 247 27.80 -15.99 -28.28
N LEU A 248 26.90 -16.14 -27.30
CA LEU A 248 25.45 -16.23 -27.52
C LEU A 248 24.69 -14.91 -27.28
N ILE A 249 25.39 -13.83 -26.92
CA ILE A 249 24.72 -12.57 -26.54
C ILE A 249 24.09 -11.85 -27.74
N THR A 250 24.58 -12.09 -28.97
CA THR A 250 24.04 -11.46 -30.18
C THR A 250 22.89 -12.25 -30.83
N GLN A 251 22.68 -13.51 -30.48
CA GLN A 251 21.55 -14.32 -30.98
C GLN A 251 20.36 -14.39 -29.99
N LEU A 252 20.57 -14.15 -28.70
CA LEU A 252 19.52 -14.22 -27.68
C LEU A 252 18.53 -13.04 -27.69
N GLN A 253 18.79 -11.97 -28.45
CA GLN A 253 17.79 -10.92 -28.69
C GLN A 253 16.60 -11.39 -29.55
N MET A 254 16.73 -12.52 -30.25
CA MET A 254 15.63 -13.13 -31.03
C MET A 254 14.93 -14.30 -30.31
N VAL A 255 15.44 -14.77 -29.17
CA VAL A 255 14.89 -15.91 -28.39
C VAL A 255 14.35 -15.43 -27.05
N ALA A 256 13.50 -14.40 -27.07
CA ALA A 256 12.72 -13.96 -25.91
C ALA A 256 11.56 -14.94 -25.57
N THR A 257 11.81 -16.24 -25.72
CA THR A 257 10.88 -17.37 -25.53
C THR A 257 11.42 -18.46 -24.61
N LEU A 258 12.60 -18.28 -24.00
CA LEU A 258 12.96 -19.07 -22.82
C LEU A 258 12.20 -18.49 -21.63
N ALA A 259 11.19 -19.22 -21.16
CA ALA A 259 10.34 -18.85 -20.05
C ALA A 259 11.23 -18.43 -18.87
N ALA A 260 11.20 -17.15 -18.49
CA ALA A 260 11.84 -16.70 -17.27
C ALA A 260 11.34 -17.61 -16.13
N PRO A 261 12.20 -18.10 -15.23
CA PRO A 261 11.74 -18.93 -14.13
C PRO A 261 10.68 -18.15 -13.36
N VAL A 262 9.48 -18.73 -13.36
CA VAL A 262 8.29 -18.25 -12.67
C VAL A 262 8.09 -19.11 -11.45
N VAL A 263 7.69 -18.46 -10.36
CA VAL A 263 7.24 -19.12 -9.13
C VAL A 263 5.81 -18.69 -8.88
N THR A 264 5.00 -19.54 -8.26
CA THR A 264 3.65 -19.17 -7.87
C THR A 264 3.67 -18.26 -6.65
N TRP A 265 2.65 -17.42 -6.50
CA TRP A 265 2.44 -16.65 -5.28
C TRP A 265 2.38 -17.57 -4.06
N ARG A 266 1.75 -18.73 -4.15
CA ARG A 266 1.72 -19.73 -3.08
C ARG A 266 3.11 -20.12 -2.59
N GLU A 267 4.04 -20.37 -3.51
CA GLU A 267 5.42 -20.74 -3.16
C GLU A 267 6.15 -19.59 -2.50
N VAL A 268 5.99 -18.36 -3.00
CA VAL A 268 6.57 -17.16 -2.40
C VAL A 268 6.01 -16.91 -1.00
N LYS A 269 4.69 -17.01 -0.84
CA LYS A 269 4.00 -16.85 0.44
C LYS A 269 4.52 -17.86 1.46
N ARG A 270 4.59 -19.15 1.08
CA ARG A 270 5.14 -20.22 1.91
C ARG A 270 6.60 -19.96 2.29
N ASP A 271 7.43 -19.48 1.37
CA ASP A 271 8.82 -19.12 1.67
C ASP A 271 8.90 -17.97 2.69
N ILE A 272 8.02 -16.97 2.60
CA ILE A 272 7.96 -15.88 3.59
C ILE A 272 7.52 -16.40 4.95
N GLU A 273 6.41 -17.15 5.00
CA GLU A 273 5.84 -17.73 6.23
C GLU A 273 6.84 -18.64 6.94
N LYS A 274 7.49 -19.55 6.19
CA LYS A 274 8.58 -20.40 6.69
C LYS A 274 9.76 -19.59 7.25
N GLY A 275 9.96 -18.37 6.75
CA GLY A 275 10.97 -17.46 7.30
C GLY A 275 10.68 -17.08 8.76
N PHE A 276 9.43 -17.17 9.21
CA PHE A 276 8.99 -16.78 10.55
C PHE A 276 8.54 -17.93 11.44
N GLU A 277 8.35 -19.14 10.90
CA GLU A 277 8.17 -20.35 11.70
C GLU A 277 9.34 -20.49 12.68
N GLU A 278 9.03 -20.84 13.94
CA GLU A 278 10.04 -21.12 14.96
C GLU A 278 10.78 -22.40 14.57
N ASP A 279 12.11 -22.36 14.58
CA ASP A 279 12.95 -23.54 14.33
C ASP A 279 12.86 -24.43 15.58
N ASP A 280 11.74 -25.15 15.71
CA ASP A 280 11.46 -26.08 16.81
C ASP A 280 12.35 -27.33 16.67
N GLY A 281 13.66 -27.18 16.91
CA GLY A 281 14.66 -28.26 16.94
C GLY A 281 15.37 -28.44 15.60
N VAL A 282 16.70 -28.42 15.53
CA VAL A 282 17.66 -29.24 16.29
C VAL A 282 18.97 -28.45 16.41
N GLY A 283 19.61 -28.55 17.57
CA GLY A 283 20.80 -27.78 17.89
C GLY A 283 21.97 -27.95 16.92
N ASP A 284 22.70 -26.87 16.74
CA ASP A 284 24.15 -26.87 16.88
C ASP A 284 24.57 -25.55 17.52
N GLU A 285 25.44 -25.67 18.52
CA GLU A 285 26.07 -24.61 19.27
C GLU A 285 27.01 -23.78 18.37
N GLU A 286 26.47 -22.96 17.48
CA GLU A 286 27.18 -21.77 17.01
C GLU A 286 26.34 -20.55 17.31
N ALA A 287 26.70 -19.92 18.43
CA ALA A 287 26.14 -18.67 18.92
C ALA A 287 26.13 -17.62 17.80
N GLN A 288 25.00 -17.49 17.11
CA GLN A 288 24.64 -16.24 16.47
C GLN A 288 24.58 -15.20 17.59
N PRO A 289 25.25 -14.04 17.44
CA PRO A 289 25.26 -13.04 18.48
C PRO A 289 23.80 -12.68 18.79
N ALA A 290 23.45 -12.87 20.06
CA ALA A 290 22.19 -12.45 20.63
C ALA A 290 21.85 -11.05 20.11
N ARG A 291 20.56 -10.81 19.88
CA ARG A 291 19.95 -9.53 19.50
C ARG A 291 20.49 -8.35 20.33
N GLU A 292 21.67 -7.84 20.03
CA GLU A 292 22.27 -6.70 20.70
C GLU A 292 21.57 -5.45 20.19
N GLY A 293 20.64 -4.96 21.00
CA GLY A 293 19.87 -3.75 20.74
C GLY A 293 18.37 -3.96 20.52
N SER A 294 17.85 -5.19 20.63
CA SER A 294 16.41 -5.37 20.78
C SER A 294 16.00 -4.86 22.17
N PRO A 295 15.10 -3.86 22.27
CA PRO A 295 14.46 -3.59 23.54
C PRO A 295 13.79 -4.90 23.98
N SER A 296 14.31 -5.47 25.05
CA SER A 296 13.69 -6.56 25.80
C SER A 296 12.30 -6.09 26.22
N ASN A 297 11.27 -6.46 25.45
CA ASN A 297 9.89 -6.69 25.89
C ASN A 297 8.98 -6.87 24.66
N GLY A 298 8.62 -8.11 24.39
CA GLY A 298 7.67 -8.50 23.36
C GLY A 298 8.34 -9.28 22.24
N VAL A 299 8.19 -10.61 22.27
CA VAL A 299 8.29 -11.40 21.04
C VAL A 299 7.22 -10.82 20.12
N SER A 300 7.61 -10.04 19.11
CA SER A 300 6.66 -9.59 18.10
C SER A 300 6.15 -10.87 17.43
N GLU A 301 4.85 -11.10 17.51
CA GLU A 301 4.21 -12.16 16.74
C GLU A 301 4.63 -12.02 15.27
N PRO A 302 4.82 -13.15 14.56
CA PRO A 302 5.17 -13.11 13.16
C PRO A 302 4.07 -12.38 12.38
N PRO A 303 4.44 -11.55 11.38
CA PRO A 303 3.45 -10.76 10.67
C PRO A 303 2.58 -11.65 9.78
N GLU A 304 1.31 -11.29 9.62
CA GLU A 304 0.42 -11.92 8.66
C GLU A 304 0.88 -11.61 7.22
N ILE A 305 0.97 -12.65 6.38
CA ILE A 305 1.44 -12.52 5.00
C ILE A 305 0.27 -12.48 4.03
N LEU A 306 0.07 -11.33 3.39
CA LEU A 306 -1.04 -11.06 2.48
C LEU A 306 -0.53 -10.78 1.06
N GLY A 307 -1.28 -11.23 0.05
CA GLY A 307 -0.94 -11.02 -1.36
C GLY A 307 -1.95 -10.11 -2.05
N TRP A 308 -1.47 -9.10 -2.76
CA TRP A 308 -2.30 -8.16 -3.51
C TRP A 308 -1.82 -7.96 -4.94
N GLN A 309 -2.75 -7.94 -5.87
CA GLN A 309 -2.57 -7.36 -7.19
C GLN A 309 -2.94 -5.87 -7.13
N LEU A 310 -1.98 -5.00 -7.45
CA LEU A 310 -2.21 -3.56 -7.58
C LEU A 310 -2.66 -3.23 -8.99
N VAL A 311 -3.91 -2.75 -9.10
CA VAL A 311 -4.56 -2.35 -10.34
C VAL A 311 -4.76 -0.84 -10.35
N ARG A 312 -4.61 -0.23 -11.51
CA ARG A 312 -4.81 1.21 -11.73
C ARG A 312 -6.06 1.42 -12.59
N VAL A 313 -7.17 1.78 -11.95
CA VAL A 313 -8.47 1.86 -12.61
C VAL A 313 -8.45 3.01 -13.62
N GLY A 314 -8.79 2.70 -14.88
CA GLY A 314 -8.82 3.68 -15.97
C GLY A 314 -7.46 3.98 -16.62
N ALA A 315 -6.36 3.38 -16.16
CA ALA A 315 -5.05 3.56 -16.80
C ALA A 315 -5.08 3.00 -18.24
N PRO A 316 -4.59 3.75 -19.25
CA PRO A 316 -4.59 3.28 -20.63
C PRO A 316 -3.65 2.08 -20.79
N PHE A 317 -4.16 1.03 -21.44
CA PHE A 317 -3.45 -0.22 -21.71
C PHE A 317 -2.86 -0.27 -23.12
#